data_AF-C4IGY8-F1
#
_entry.id   AF-C4IGY8-F1
#
_cell.length_a   1.000
_cell.length_b   1.000
_cell.length_c   1.000
_cell.angle_alpha   90.00
_cell.angle_beta   90.00
_cell.angle_gamma   90.00
#
_symmetry.space_group_name_H-M   'P 1'
#
loop_
_entity.id
_entity.type
_entity.pdbx_description
1 polymer ?
#
loop_
_entity_poly.entity_id
_entity_poly.type
_entity_poly.pdbx_seq_one_letter_code
_entity_poly.pdbx_strand_id
1 'polypeptide(L)' 'MSKIMENLINNKFYETKKDVEGKLNVFFAFSVLTQEEYTNLMQLTESKYTEVVAQ' A
#
# COMPACT_ATOMS: atom_id res chain seq x y z
N MET A 1 0.08 9.84 8.25
CA MET A 1 -0.68 8.62 7.89
C MET A 1 0.23 7.53 7.34
N SER A 2 1.25 7.90 6.54
CA SER A 2 2.21 7.00 5.91
C SER A 2 2.77 5.88 6.81
N LYS A 3 3.28 6.19 8.00
CA LYS A 3 3.79 5.17 8.95
C LYS A 3 2.78 4.08 9.34
N ILE A 4 1.50 4.41 9.44
CA ILE A 4 0.46 3.42 9.77
C ILE A 4 0.29 2.48 8.58
N MET A 5 0.16 3.02 7.37
CA MET A 5 0.04 2.21 6.17
C MET A 5 1.27 1.33 5.94
N GLU A 6 2.47 1.87 6.15
CA GLU A 6 3.72 1.12 6.08
C GLU A 6 3.71 -0.10 7.02
N ASN A 7 3.29 0.09 8.28
CA ASN A 7 3.17 -1.01 9.23
C ASN A 7 2.12 -2.05 8.78
N LEU A 8 0.95 -1.61 8.30
CA LEU A 8 -0.09 -2.53 7.84
C LEU A 8 0.35 -3.34 6.61
N ILE A 9 1.07 -2.70 5.69
CA ILE A 9 1.63 -3.32 4.48
C ILE A 9 2.71 -4.34 4.88
N ASN A 10 3.63 -3.96 5.76
CA ASN A 10 4.71 -4.83 6.24
C ASN A 10 4.18 -6.07 6.97
N ASN A 11 3.11 -5.92 7.76
CA ASN A 11 2.50 -7.03 8.49
C ASN A 11 1.54 -7.88 7.65
N LYS A 12 1.41 -7.61 6.34
CA LYS A 12 0.43 -8.27 5.46
C LYS A 12 -0.99 -8.27 6.03
N PHE A 13 -1.42 -7.14 6.61
CA PHE A 13 -2.73 -7.01 7.25
C PHE A 13 -3.90 -7.12 6.25
N TYR A 14 -3.66 -6.80 4.99
CA TYR A 14 -4.65 -6.92 3.92
C TYR A 14 -4.53 -8.29 3.24
N GLU A 15 -5.60 -8.77 2.62
CA GLU A 15 -5.59 -10.07 1.94
C GLU A 15 -4.92 -9.97 0.57
N THR A 16 -5.23 -8.92 -0.19
CA THR A 16 -4.72 -8.76 -1.55
C THR A 16 -4.01 -7.43 -1.75
N LYS A 17 -3.12 -7.38 -2.76
CA LYS A 17 -2.48 -6.14 -3.21
C LYS A 17 -3.53 -5.06 -3.51
N LYS A 18 -4.62 -5.45 -4.16
CA LYS A 18 -5.69 -4.55 -4.61
C LYS A 18 -6.40 -3.85 -3.46
N ASP A 19 -6.54 -4.51 -2.32
CA ASP A 19 -7.15 -3.91 -1.12
C ASP A 19 -6.29 -2.76 -0.58
N VAL A 20 -4.96 -2.95 -0.56
CA VAL A 20 -4.02 -1.92 -0.15
C VAL A 20 -4.05 -0.74 -1.13
N GLU A 21 -3.94 -1.01 -2.43
CA GLU A 21 -3.97 0.02 -3.48
C GLU A 21 -5.26 0.84 -3.41
N GLY A 22 -6.42 0.19 -3.21
CA GLY A 22 -7.70 0.86 -3.03
C GLY A 22 -7.70 1.83 -1.84
N LYS A 23 -7.12 1.44 -0.70
CA LYS A 23 -7.01 2.32 0.48
C LYS A 23 -6.04 3.49 0.23
N LEU A 24 -4.89 3.23 -0.39
CA LEU A 24 -3.92 4.27 -0.72
C LEU A 24 -4.51 5.29 -1.70
N ASN A 25 -5.27 4.84 -2.70
CA ASN A 25 -5.98 5.70 -3.65
C ASN A 25 -7.00 6.61 -2.97
N VAL A 26 -7.81 6.07 -2.05
CA VAL A 26 -8.76 6.87 -1.26
C VAL A 26 -8.01 7.90 -0.43
N PHE A 27 -6.97 7.51 0.30
CA PHE A 27 -6.21 8.45 1.13
C PHE A 27 -5.50 9.52 0.32
N PHE A 28 -5.02 9.21 -0.89
CA PHE A 28 -4.48 10.21 -1.79
C PHE A 28 -5.56 11.16 -2.32
N ALA A 29 -6.72 10.63 -2.74
CA ALA A 29 -7.85 11.44 -3.23
C ALA A 29 -8.39 12.43 -2.17
N PHE A 30 -8.37 12.04 -0.90
CA PHE A 30 -8.75 12.90 0.23
C PHE A 30 -7.58 13.74 0.78
N SER A 31 -6.44 13.82 0.08
CA SER A 31 -5.25 14.59 0.50
C SER A 31 -4.70 14.20 1.87
N VAL A 32 -4.94 12.96 2.30
CA VAL A 32 -4.40 12.38 3.55
C VAL A 32 -2.95 11.92 3.35
N LEU A 33 -2.58 11.57 2.12
CA LEU A 33 -1.21 11.25 1.71
C LEU A 33 -0.73 12.29 0.70
N THR A 34 0.53 12.69 0.81
CA THR A 34 1.19 13.43 -0.27
C THR A 34 1.51 12.51 -1.45
N GLN A 35 1.84 13.08 -2.61
CA GLN A 35 2.25 12.28 -3.77
C GLN A 35 3.49 11.43 -3.49
N GLU A 36 4.46 11.97 -2.74
CA GLU A 36 5.66 11.25 -2.33
C GLU A 36 5.31 10.07 -1.42
N GLU A 37 4.50 10.31 -0.38
CA GLU A 37 4.07 9.24 0.54
C GLU A 37 3.27 8.15 -0.18
N TYR A 38 2.35 8.53 -1.06
CA TYR A 38 1.57 7.60 -1.88
C TYR A 38 2.50 6.74 -2.75
N THR A 39 3.45 7.36 -3.46
CA THR A 39 4.40 6.66 -4.34
C THR A 39 5.23 5.64 -3.56
N ASN A 40 5.78 6.04 -2.40
CA ASN A 40 6.57 5.15 -1.55
C ASN A 40 5.75 3.97 -1.02
N LEU A 41 4.50 4.20 -0.62
CA LEU A 41 3.62 3.14 -0.12
C LEU A 41 3.16 2.18 -1.24
N MET A 42 2.94 2.67 -2.45
CA MET A 42 2.61 1.84 -3.61
C MET A 42 3.79 0.91 -3.96
N GLN A 43 5.02 1.41 -3.95
CA GLN A 43 6.22 0.59 -4.16
C GLN A 43 6.39 -0.47 -3.05
N LEU A 44 6.16 -0.09 -1.78
CA LEU A 44 6.21 -1.04 -0.67
C LEU A 44 5.12 -2.12 -0.82
N THR A 45 3.93 -1.73 -1.25
CA THR A 45 2.81 -2.65 -1.53
C THR A 45 3.20 -3.64 -2.61
N GLU A 46 3.78 -3.19 -3.71
CA GLU A 46 4.32 -4.05 -4.77
C GLU A 46 5.36 -5.03 -4.28
N SER A 47 6.27 -4.58 -3.41
CA SER A 47 7.32 -5.44 -2.86
C SER A 47 6.79 -6.49 -1.87
N LYS A 48 5.73 -6.18 -1.10
CA LYS A 48 5.23 -7.07 -0.02
C LYS A 48 4.11 -7.99 -0.46
N TYR A 49 3.30 -7.55 -1.42
CA TYR A 49 2.14 -8.25 -1.96
C TYR A 49 2.36 -8.72 -3.39
N THR A 50 3.61 -8.80 -3.84
CA THR A 50 3.93 -9.59 -5.03
C THR A 50 3.50 -11.01 -4.73
N GLU A 51 2.42 -11.46 -5.39
CA GLU A 51 2.10 -12.87 -5.42
C GLU A 51 3.36 -13.57 -5.91
N VAL A 52 3.87 -14.52 -5.14
CA VAL A 52 4.77 -15.51 -5.68
C VAL A 52 3.89 -16.28 -6.65
N VAL A 53 3.80 -15.80 -7.89
CA VAL A 53 3.32 -16.60 -9.00
C VAL A 53 4.37 -17.68 -9.11
N ALA A 54 4.13 -18.78 -8.40
CA ALA A 54 4.83 -20.02 -8.63
C ALA A 54 4.51 -20.39 -10.08
N GLN A 55 5.43 -20.02 -10.98
CA GLN A 55 5.51 -20.59 -12.31
C GLN A 55 5.88 -22.05 -12.22
#